data_AF-A0A443S3H4-F1
#
_entry.id   AF-A0A443S3H4-F1
#
_cell.length_a   1.000
_cell.length_b   1.000
_cell.length_c   1.000
_cell.angle_alpha   90.00
_cell.angle_beta   90.00
_cell.angle_gamma   90.00
#
_symmetry.space_group_name_H-M   'P 1'
#
loop_
_entity.id
_entity.type
_entity.pdbx_description
1 polymer ?
#
loop_
_entity_poly.entity_id
_entity_poly.type
_entity_poly.pdbx_seq_one_letter_code
_entity_poly.pdbx_strand_id
1 'polypeptide(L)'
;MLTYLHVHLYYTLPLIFVLFLILKPFLCRKEKFKILFISIIALIYTTPWDNYIVYHGAWTYKENAVLFTIGYVPIEEYAYFVIMSVLNTLWTILCMRWSQPMLSMKQSKSEYNRLAIKWIPLITFSLIALWGLITIKPATNTFYLSCICLWFFPILALLWFGAYAYICNRLKSVIIAIIAPTIYLSYVDIIAMNENVWHIEEINSLQFLLINNQLPFEEFFFFLIVSTIIVFASCAYDKSLCVLDTYVHQYKHTNYKQFIRNILIAFFKNDFNEQIINDFKQCQLILMNASKSFTSSSIVFHSSIRLHLSILYAFCRITDDMIDEESTKAKQMEKLNLIKRFVDELFANRQETNYLINQNKSCNEINWKYYETKLRHEQLAAFKLIHLISCSLPSKPFYELINGYEFDLNEQLVIRNEHDLITYCEYVASSVGVLVTCIVIDRIGFIPRRMNDERVLEYARDMGK
;
A
#
# COMPACT_ATOMS: atom_id res chain seq x y z
N MET A 1 -18.01 -25.11 29.94
CA MET A 1 -18.76 -23.96 29.41
C MET A 1 -17.77 -23.07 28.71
N LEU A 2 -17.97 -22.81 27.41
CA LEU A 2 -17.16 -21.84 26.69
C LEU A 2 -17.51 -20.43 27.22
N THR A 3 -16.50 -19.58 27.45
CA THR A 3 -16.71 -18.16 27.78
C THR A 3 -16.34 -17.34 26.56
N TYR A 4 -16.74 -16.07 26.52
CA TYR A 4 -16.42 -15.23 25.37
C TYR A 4 -14.90 -15.05 25.20
N LEU A 5 -14.16 -14.93 26.31
CA LEU A 5 -12.70 -14.93 26.30
C LEU A 5 -12.11 -16.22 25.68
N HIS A 6 -12.68 -17.39 25.99
CA HIS A 6 -12.23 -18.65 25.41
C HIS A 6 -12.43 -18.69 23.89
N VAL A 7 -13.52 -18.09 23.37
CA VAL A 7 -13.73 -17.98 21.92
C VAL A 7 -12.56 -17.25 21.27
N HIS A 8 -12.11 -16.14 21.85
CA HIS A 8 -10.97 -15.41 21.32
C HIS A 8 -9.65 -16.17 21.45
N LEU A 9 -9.40 -16.79 22.61
CA LEU A 9 -8.16 -17.52 22.86
C LEU A 9 -7.99 -18.75 21.97
N TYR A 10 -9.08 -19.45 21.64
CA TYR A 10 -9.01 -20.70 20.88
C TYR A 10 -9.15 -20.49 19.37
N TYR A 11 -9.95 -19.52 18.93
CA TYR A 11 -10.28 -19.39 17.51
C TYR A 11 -9.62 -18.17 16.88
N THR A 12 -9.78 -16.97 17.43
CA THR A 12 -9.34 -15.75 16.72
C THR A 12 -7.86 -15.41 16.92
N LEU A 13 -7.36 -15.43 18.17
CA LEU A 13 -5.98 -15.03 18.48
C LEU A 13 -4.92 -15.99 17.90
N PRO A 14 -5.09 -17.33 17.91
CA PRO A 14 -4.12 -18.23 17.28
C PRO A 14 -3.99 -17.98 15.78
N LEU A 15 -5.10 -17.72 15.08
CA LEU A 15 -5.06 -17.41 13.66
C LEU A 15 -4.33 -16.08 13.39
N ILE A 16 -4.60 -15.04 14.19
CA ILE A 16 -3.86 -13.77 14.10
C ILE A 16 -2.36 -14.00 14.33
N PHE A 17 -1.99 -14.83 15.31
CA PHE A 17 -0.60 -15.14 15.60
C PHE A 17 0.09 -15.83 14.41
N VAL A 18 -0.57 -16.82 13.80
CA VAL A 18 -0.06 -17.50 12.59
C VAL A 18 0.10 -16.51 11.43
N LEU A 19 -0.91 -15.69 11.15
CA LEU A 19 -0.84 -14.66 10.10
C LEU A 19 0.27 -13.65 10.38
N PHE A 20 0.45 -13.23 11.63
CA PHE A 20 1.53 -12.35 12.04
C PHE A 20 2.90 -12.98 11.78
N LEU A 21 3.11 -14.27 12.10
CA LEU A 21 4.38 -14.95 11.83
C LEU A 21 4.68 -15.02 10.33
N ILE A 22 3.68 -15.34 9.50
CA ILE A 22 3.79 -15.37 8.03
C ILE A 22 4.15 -13.98 7.49
N LEU A 23 3.53 -12.93 8.03
CA LEU A 23 3.69 -11.56 7.54
C LEU A 23 4.84 -10.80 8.19
N LYS A 24 5.39 -11.27 9.31
CA LYS A 24 6.47 -10.62 10.07
C LYS A 24 7.61 -10.07 9.20
N PRO A 25 8.16 -10.80 8.21
CA PRO A 25 9.23 -10.26 7.36
C PRO A 25 8.79 -9.09 6.46
N PHE A 26 7.49 -8.93 6.24
CA PHE A 26 6.91 -7.94 5.32
C PHE A 26 6.26 -6.74 6.03
N LEU A 27 6.03 -6.82 7.35
CA LEU A 27 5.38 -5.77 8.14
C LEU A 27 6.33 -4.60 8.44
N CYS A 28 6.32 -3.59 7.57
CA CYS A 28 7.04 -2.34 7.80
C CYS A 28 6.27 -1.40 8.75
N ARG A 29 6.88 -0.24 9.08
CA ARG A 29 6.25 0.76 9.97
C ARG A 29 4.91 1.25 9.42
N LYS A 30 4.82 1.50 8.11
CA LYS A 30 3.59 1.96 7.44
C LYS A 30 2.46 0.93 7.55
N GLU A 31 2.75 -0.36 7.37
CA GLU A 31 1.78 -1.45 7.55
C GLU A 31 1.30 -1.58 9.00
N LYS A 32 2.23 -1.50 9.97
CA LYS A 32 1.87 -1.52 11.40
C LYS A 32 0.96 -0.34 11.77
N PHE A 33 1.21 0.83 11.19
CA PHE A 33 0.32 1.97 11.36
C PHE A 33 -1.04 1.78 10.69
N LYS A 34 -1.11 1.21 9.48
CA LYS A 34 -2.40 0.86 8.86
C LYS A 34 -3.24 -0.02 9.79
N ILE A 35 -2.64 -1.09 10.33
CA ILE A 35 -3.32 -2.00 11.29
C ILE A 35 -3.80 -1.23 12.53
N LEU A 36 -2.92 -0.44 13.15
CA LEU A 36 -3.25 0.33 14.35
C LEU A 36 -4.34 1.37 14.07
N PHE A 37 -4.22 2.11 12.98
CA PHE A 37 -5.13 3.18 12.59
C PHE A 37 -6.54 2.65 12.33
N ILE A 38 -6.65 1.58 11.53
CA ILE A 38 -7.94 0.94 11.25
C ILE A 38 -8.55 0.39 12.54
N SER A 39 -7.76 -0.25 13.40
CA SER A 39 -8.26 -0.84 14.66
C SER A 39 -8.75 0.23 15.64
N ILE A 40 -8.05 1.36 15.77
CA ILE A 40 -8.48 2.49 16.61
C ILE A 40 -9.78 3.10 16.08
N ILE A 41 -9.87 3.31 14.76
CA ILE A 41 -11.09 3.85 14.15
C ILE A 41 -12.26 2.90 14.34
N ALA A 42 -12.06 1.60 14.10
CA ALA A 42 -13.10 0.59 14.29
C ALA A 42 -13.59 0.58 15.75
N LEU A 43 -12.68 0.58 16.72
CA LEU A 43 -13.03 0.64 18.14
C LEU A 43 -13.88 1.88 18.45
N ILE A 44 -13.42 3.07 18.08
CA ILE A 44 -14.12 4.33 18.39
C ILE A 44 -15.47 4.41 17.66
N TYR A 45 -15.52 4.00 16.39
CA TYR A 45 -16.69 4.16 15.53
C TYR A 45 -17.78 3.13 15.82
N THR A 46 -17.42 1.90 16.18
CA THR A 46 -18.37 0.81 16.47
C THR A 46 -18.91 0.88 17.90
N THR A 47 -18.11 1.36 18.87
CA THR A 47 -18.53 1.50 20.28
C THR A 47 -19.94 2.07 20.48
N PRO A 48 -20.32 3.24 19.92
CA PRO A 48 -21.65 3.81 20.12
C PRO A 48 -22.77 2.99 19.47
N TRP A 49 -22.49 2.32 18.34
CA TRP A 49 -23.46 1.49 17.62
C TRP A 49 -23.80 0.23 18.42
N ASP A 50 -22.78 -0.48 18.88
CA ASP A 50 -22.94 -1.68 19.70
C ASP A 50 -23.70 -1.38 21.00
N ASN A 51 -23.33 -0.30 21.70
CA ASN A 51 -24.04 0.11 22.92
C ASN A 51 -25.51 0.46 22.65
N TYR A 52 -25.83 1.06 21.51
CA TYR A 52 -27.21 1.38 21.14
C TYR A 52 -28.03 0.12 20.86
N ILE A 53 -27.47 -0.85 20.15
CA ILE A 53 -28.12 -2.12 19.78
C ILE A 53 -28.37 -2.97 21.02
N VAL A 54 -27.37 -3.12 21.88
CA VAL A 54 -27.49 -3.90 23.12
C VAL A 54 -28.43 -3.21 24.11
N TYR A 55 -28.41 -1.88 24.21
CA TYR A 55 -29.37 -1.14 25.03
C TYR A 55 -30.83 -1.41 24.64
N HIS A 56 -31.11 -1.55 23.34
CA HIS A 56 -32.44 -1.87 22.82
C HIS A 56 -32.75 -3.37 22.78
N GLY A 57 -31.90 -4.21 23.38
CA GLY A 57 -32.13 -5.63 23.54
C GLY A 57 -32.11 -6.41 22.23
N ALA A 58 -31.33 -5.98 21.24
CA ALA A 58 -31.14 -6.79 20.04
C ALA A 58 -30.29 -8.04 20.31
N TRP A 59 -29.33 -7.94 21.24
CA TRP A 59 -28.50 -9.05 21.69
C TRP A 59 -28.45 -9.12 23.20
N THR A 60 -28.25 -10.34 23.71
CA THR A 60 -28.05 -10.61 25.13
C THR A 60 -26.86 -11.52 25.34
N TYR A 61 -26.17 -11.33 26.47
CA TYR A 61 -25.01 -12.13 26.86
C TYR A 61 -25.34 -12.92 28.12
N LYS A 62 -24.82 -14.15 28.20
CA LYS A 62 -24.98 -14.95 29.40
C LYS A 62 -24.12 -14.40 30.53
N GLU A 63 -24.71 -14.19 31.71
CA GLU A 63 -24.04 -13.55 32.86
C GLU A 63 -22.68 -14.20 33.23
N ASN A 64 -22.58 -15.53 33.16
CA ASN A 64 -21.35 -16.26 33.49
C ASN A 64 -20.36 -16.41 32.33
N ALA A 65 -20.69 -15.93 31.13
CA ALA A 65 -19.85 -16.06 29.93
C ALA A 65 -18.97 -14.82 29.67
N VAL A 66 -19.22 -13.72 30.39
CA VAL A 66 -18.57 -12.42 30.25
C VAL A 66 -17.82 -12.03 31.52
N LEU A 67 -16.71 -11.31 31.39
CA LEU A 67 -15.88 -10.88 32.51
C LEU A 67 -16.49 -9.67 33.24
N PHE A 68 -16.75 -8.60 32.49
CA PHE A 68 -17.46 -7.40 32.95
C PHE A 68 -17.94 -6.57 31.75
N THR A 69 -18.89 -5.66 31.98
CA THR A 69 -19.45 -4.77 30.95
C THR A 69 -18.97 -3.33 31.13
N ILE A 70 -18.73 -2.64 30.01
CA ILE A 70 -18.54 -1.18 29.95
C ILE A 70 -19.72 -0.61 29.17
N GLY A 71 -20.50 0.27 29.80
CA GLY A 71 -21.80 0.65 29.24
C GLY A 71 -22.73 -0.56 29.22
N TYR A 72 -23.23 -0.92 28.05
CA TYR A 72 -24.11 -2.09 27.86
C TYR A 72 -23.37 -3.32 27.32
N VAL A 73 -22.11 -3.17 26.90
CA VAL A 73 -21.39 -4.16 26.10
C VAL A 73 -20.25 -4.80 26.90
N PRO A 74 -20.03 -6.13 26.80
CA PRO A 74 -18.91 -6.81 27.45
C PRO A 74 -17.53 -6.32 26.97
N ILE A 75 -16.53 -6.32 27.85
CA ILE A 75 -15.15 -5.96 27.47
C ILE A 75 -14.60 -6.84 26.35
N GLU A 76 -15.04 -8.09 26.27
CA GLU A 76 -14.67 -9.03 25.23
C GLU A 76 -15.13 -8.58 23.83
N GLU A 77 -16.29 -7.94 23.72
CA GLU A 77 -16.78 -7.40 22.44
C GLU A 77 -15.90 -6.22 21.97
N TYR A 78 -15.49 -5.34 22.88
CA TYR A 78 -14.51 -4.29 22.55
C TYR A 78 -13.17 -4.88 22.09
N ALA A 79 -12.74 -5.98 22.71
CA ALA A 79 -11.58 -6.73 22.25
C ALA A 79 -11.84 -7.34 20.87
N TYR A 80 -13.05 -7.85 20.62
CA TYR A 80 -13.46 -8.41 19.34
C TYR A 80 -13.36 -7.38 18.20
N PHE A 81 -13.76 -6.12 18.40
CA PHE A 81 -13.61 -5.07 17.39
C PHE A 81 -12.14 -4.93 16.94
N VAL A 82 -11.21 -4.95 17.89
CA VAL A 82 -9.78 -4.84 17.63
C VAL A 82 -9.24 -6.12 16.99
N ILE A 83 -9.57 -7.28 17.54
CA ILE A 83 -9.15 -8.60 17.05
C ILE A 83 -9.60 -8.79 15.60
N MET A 84 -10.87 -8.54 15.30
CA MET A 84 -11.44 -8.64 13.95
C MET A 84 -10.78 -7.65 12.99
N SER A 85 -10.52 -6.41 13.44
CA SER A 85 -9.81 -5.40 12.63
C SER A 85 -8.39 -5.84 12.29
N VAL A 86 -7.65 -6.37 13.26
CA VAL A 86 -6.29 -6.89 13.07
C VAL A 86 -6.30 -8.09 12.14
N LEU A 87 -7.19 -9.06 12.36
CA LEU A 87 -7.32 -10.27 11.54
C LEU A 87 -7.59 -9.93 10.08
N ASN A 88 -8.64 -9.14 9.82
CA ASN A 88 -9.01 -8.73 8.47
C ASN A 88 -7.90 -7.92 7.79
N THR A 89 -7.26 -6.99 8.52
CA THR A 89 -6.19 -6.17 7.94
C THR A 89 -4.96 -7.02 7.59
N LEU A 90 -4.54 -7.94 8.47
CA LEU A 90 -3.44 -8.87 8.19
C LEU A 90 -3.74 -9.75 6.98
N TRP A 91 -4.93 -10.34 6.94
CA TRP A 91 -5.37 -11.14 5.78
C TRP A 91 -5.38 -10.31 4.49
N THR A 92 -5.88 -9.07 4.55
CA THR A 92 -5.88 -8.15 3.40
C THR A 92 -4.46 -7.84 2.93
N ILE A 93 -3.52 -7.57 3.84
CA ILE A 93 -2.11 -7.35 3.50
C ILE A 93 -1.55 -8.58 2.76
N LEU A 94 -1.85 -9.79 3.25
CA LEU A 94 -1.43 -11.03 2.61
C LEU A 94 -2.00 -11.16 1.20
N CYS A 95 -3.28 -10.82 0.97
CA CYS A 95 -3.89 -10.89 -0.36
C CYS A 95 -3.37 -9.82 -1.34
N MET A 96 -3.07 -8.60 -0.87
CA MET A 96 -2.77 -7.45 -1.73
C MET A 96 -1.30 -7.29 -2.12
N ARG A 97 -0.37 -7.75 -1.29
CA ARG A 97 1.08 -7.46 -1.44
C ARG A 97 1.73 -7.96 -2.73
N TRP A 98 1.16 -9.01 -3.35
CA TRP A 98 1.77 -9.71 -4.49
C TRP A 98 1.79 -8.89 -5.79
N SER A 99 1.05 -7.79 -5.86
CA SER A 99 1.03 -6.89 -7.02
C SER A 99 1.36 -5.46 -6.59
N GLN A 100 2.02 -4.70 -7.48
CA GLN A 100 2.41 -3.32 -7.18
C GLN A 100 1.21 -2.36 -7.17
N PRO A 101 1.00 -1.56 -6.10
CA PRO A 101 -0.12 -0.63 -6.00
C PRO A 101 -0.26 0.28 -7.23
N MET A 102 0.85 0.79 -7.77
CA MET A 102 0.83 1.75 -8.87
C MET A 102 0.19 1.19 -10.16
N LEU A 103 0.30 -0.10 -10.42
CA LEU A 103 -0.32 -0.74 -11.59
C LEU A 103 -1.85 -0.76 -11.50
N SER A 104 -2.39 -0.67 -10.28
CA SER A 104 -3.82 -0.69 -9.99
C SER A 104 -4.41 0.71 -9.88
N MET A 105 -3.65 1.76 -10.18
CA MET A 105 -4.13 3.16 -10.17
C MET A 105 -4.83 3.55 -11.47
N LYS A 106 -5.01 2.62 -12.42
CA LYS A 106 -5.59 2.90 -13.74
C LYS A 106 -7.06 3.31 -13.63
N GLN A 107 -7.45 4.30 -14.41
CA GLN A 107 -8.86 4.60 -14.62
C GLN A 107 -9.40 3.87 -15.85
N SER A 108 -10.73 3.66 -15.90
CA SER A 108 -11.40 3.18 -17.11
C SER A 108 -11.22 4.19 -18.24
N LYS A 109 -10.88 3.71 -19.45
CA LYS A 109 -10.75 4.54 -20.66
C LYS A 109 -12.08 5.13 -21.12
N SER A 110 -13.19 4.41 -20.91
CA SER A 110 -14.53 4.94 -21.18
C SER A 110 -14.98 5.78 -20.00
N GLU A 111 -15.30 7.05 -20.27
CA GLU A 111 -15.83 7.99 -19.28
C GLU A 111 -17.18 7.53 -18.72
N TYR A 112 -18.06 7.00 -19.57
CA TYR A 112 -19.33 6.45 -19.15
C TYR A 112 -19.14 5.30 -18.15
N ASN A 113 -18.25 4.35 -18.46
CA ASN A 113 -17.95 3.24 -17.56
C ASN A 113 -17.33 3.74 -16.26
N ARG A 114 -16.46 4.76 -16.31
CA ARG A 114 -15.86 5.37 -15.12
C ARG A 114 -16.92 5.98 -14.21
N LEU A 115 -17.85 6.73 -14.77
CA LEU A 115 -18.95 7.35 -14.04
C LEU A 115 -19.90 6.29 -13.48
N ALA A 116 -20.26 5.27 -14.26
CA ALA A 116 -21.11 4.18 -13.82
C ALA A 116 -20.50 3.40 -12.65
N ILE A 117 -19.24 2.97 -12.76
CA ILE A 117 -18.52 2.23 -11.71
C ILE A 117 -18.40 3.07 -10.43
N LYS A 118 -18.23 4.39 -10.55
CA LYS A 118 -18.15 5.28 -9.39
C LYS A 118 -19.51 5.50 -8.76
N TRP A 119 -20.49 5.96 -9.53
CA TRP A 119 -21.74 6.51 -9.02
C TRP A 119 -22.80 5.45 -8.73
N ILE A 120 -22.88 4.34 -9.49
CA ILE A 120 -23.89 3.31 -9.22
C ILE A 120 -23.71 2.72 -7.82
N PRO A 121 -22.54 2.18 -7.42
CA PRO A 121 -22.37 1.64 -6.08
C PRO A 121 -22.56 2.70 -4.98
N LEU A 122 -22.06 3.92 -5.23
CA LEU A 122 -22.22 5.04 -4.30
C LEU A 122 -23.70 5.37 -4.02
N ILE A 123 -24.52 5.49 -5.07
CA ILE A 123 -25.96 5.71 -4.96
C ILE A 123 -26.61 4.52 -4.27
N THR A 124 -26.26 3.28 -4.64
CA THR A 124 -26.84 2.09 -3.98
C THR A 124 -26.54 2.05 -2.49
N PHE A 125 -25.31 2.36 -2.07
CA PHE A 125 -24.96 2.41 -0.65
C PHE A 125 -25.73 3.51 0.08
N SER A 126 -25.92 4.66 -0.58
CA SER A 126 -26.67 5.78 -0.02
C SER A 126 -28.16 5.47 0.14
N LEU A 127 -28.75 4.76 -0.83
CA LEU A 127 -30.14 4.29 -0.77
C LEU A 127 -30.35 3.23 0.31
N ILE A 128 -29.38 2.32 0.51
CA ILE A 128 -29.45 1.31 1.58
C ILE A 128 -29.36 1.98 2.97
N ALA A 129 -28.49 2.97 3.13
CA ALA A 129 -28.42 3.76 4.36
C ALA A 129 -29.74 4.53 4.62
N LEU A 130 -30.32 5.12 3.57
CA LEU A 130 -31.62 5.80 3.66
C LEU A 130 -32.76 4.84 4.02
N TRP A 131 -32.76 3.64 3.45
CA TRP A 131 -33.71 2.59 3.81
C TRP A 131 -33.59 2.27 5.31
N GLY A 132 -32.37 2.02 5.79
CA GLY A 132 -32.11 1.78 7.22
C GLY A 132 -32.60 2.92 8.11
N LEU A 133 -32.44 4.18 7.68
CA LEU A 133 -32.97 5.35 8.40
C LEU A 133 -34.50 5.34 8.51
N ILE A 134 -35.20 4.90 7.46
CA ILE A 134 -36.67 4.88 7.42
C ILE A 134 -37.25 3.71 8.22
N THR A 135 -36.54 2.57 8.25
CA THR A 135 -37.01 1.33 8.86
C THR A 135 -36.49 1.06 10.27
N ILE A 136 -35.60 1.93 10.80
CA ILE A 136 -35.09 1.80 12.16
C ILE A 136 -36.19 2.09 13.19
N LYS A 137 -36.72 1.01 13.77
CA LYS A 137 -37.69 1.06 14.89
C LYS A 137 -37.31 -0.04 15.88
N PRO A 138 -37.04 0.29 17.16
CA PRO A 138 -36.80 -0.74 18.17
C PRO A 138 -37.99 -1.69 18.30
N ALA A 139 -37.74 -2.94 18.71
CA ALA A 139 -38.75 -3.99 18.85
C ALA A 139 -39.48 -4.35 17.53
N THR A 140 -38.80 -4.23 16.40
CA THR A 140 -39.28 -4.77 15.11
C THR A 140 -38.26 -5.73 14.52
N ASN A 141 -38.74 -6.70 13.73
CA ASN A 141 -37.90 -7.68 13.04
C ASN A 141 -36.85 -7.07 12.09
N THR A 142 -37.04 -5.82 11.66
CA THR A 142 -36.08 -5.08 10.82
C THR A 142 -35.05 -4.29 11.62
N PHE A 143 -35.18 -4.20 12.94
CA PHE A 143 -34.39 -3.27 13.77
C PHE A 143 -32.89 -3.48 13.57
N TYR A 144 -32.43 -4.72 13.75
CA TYR A 144 -31.01 -5.04 13.69
C TYR A 144 -30.42 -4.77 12.29
N LEU A 145 -31.06 -5.28 11.24
CA LEU A 145 -30.64 -5.03 9.85
C LEU A 145 -30.65 -3.52 9.50
N SER A 146 -31.65 -2.79 9.97
CA SER A 146 -31.75 -1.34 9.75
C SER A 146 -30.59 -0.59 10.41
N CYS A 147 -30.16 -1.01 11.60
CA CYS A 147 -29.00 -0.45 12.28
C CYS A 147 -27.69 -0.72 11.54
N ILE A 148 -27.50 -1.94 10.98
CA ILE A 148 -26.34 -2.26 10.13
C ILE A 148 -26.34 -1.34 8.90
N CYS A 149 -27.48 -1.27 8.20
CA CYS A 149 -27.63 -0.49 6.97
C CYS A 149 -27.37 1.00 7.20
N LEU A 150 -27.97 1.60 8.23
CA LEU A 150 -27.82 3.02 8.54
C LEU A 150 -26.38 3.38 8.94
N TRP A 151 -25.74 2.54 9.76
CA TRP A 151 -24.45 2.89 10.36
C TRP A 151 -23.28 2.68 9.39
N PHE A 152 -23.25 1.55 8.68
CA PHE A 152 -22.05 1.13 7.95
C PHE A 152 -22.03 1.54 6.47
N PHE A 153 -23.18 1.64 5.81
CA PHE A 153 -23.22 2.00 4.39
C PHE A 153 -22.76 3.42 4.06
N PRO A 154 -22.93 4.45 4.91
CA PRO A 154 -22.31 5.76 4.70
C PRO A 154 -20.77 5.67 4.62
N ILE A 155 -20.16 4.82 5.44
CA ILE A 155 -18.70 4.59 5.42
C ILE A 155 -18.29 3.85 4.15
N LEU A 156 -19.04 2.84 3.73
CA LEU A 156 -18.81 2.16 2.45
C LEU A 156 -18.90 3.15 1.27
N ALA A 157 -19.88 4.06 1.26
CA ALA A 157 -19.99 5.10 0.25
C ALA A 157 -18.77 6.02 0.24
N LEU A 158 -18.30 6.47 1.41
CA LEU A 158 -17.11 7.29 1.54
C LEU A 158 -15.86 6.57 1.00
N LEU A 159 -15.63 5.33 1.43
CA LEU A 159 -14.44 4.56 1.02
C LEU A 159 -14.49 4.22 -0.47
N TRP A 160 -15.66 3.87 -1.02
CA TRP A 160 -15.84 3.65 -2.45
C TRP A 160 -15.55 4.92 -3.24
N PHE A 161 -16.07 6.08 -2.81
CA PHE A 161 -15.81 7.36 -3.47
C PHE A 161 -14.33 7.64 -3.66
N GLY A 162 -13.51 7.39 -2.62
CA GLY A 162 -12.07 7.64 -2.65
C GLY A 162 -11.25 6.55 -3.33
N ALA A 163 -11.71 5.30 -3.38
CA ALA A 163 -10.87 4.17 -3.78
C ALA A 163 -11.47 3.24 -4.87
N TYR A 164 -12.62 3.54 -5.45
CA TYR A 164 -13.33 2.65 -6.39
C TYR A 164 -12.43 2.09 -7.50
N ALA A 165 -11.65 2.94 -8.18
CA ALA A 165 -10.81 2.52 -9.30
C ALA A 165 -9.73 1.53 -8.85
N TYR A 166 -9.12 1.79 -7.69
CA TYR A 166 -8.11 0.92 -7.10
C TYR A 166 -8.69 -0.44 -6.70
N ILE A 167 -9.88 -0.43 -6.07
CA ILE A 167 -10.63 -1.62 -5.67
C ILE A 167 -11.00 -2.46 -6.91
N CYS A 168 -11.56 -1.84 -7.95
CA CYS A 168 -11.96 -2.52 -9.19
C CYS A 168 -10.78 -3.15 -9.93
N ASN A 169 -9.60 -2.51 -9.90
CA ASN A 169 -8.39 -3.08 -10.51
C ASN A 169 -7.79 -4.25 -9.72
N ARG A 170 -8.33 -4.56 -8.53
CA ARG A 170 -7.86 -5.63 -7.63
C ARG A 170 -8.98 -6.56 -7.17
N LEU A 171 -10.07 -6.66 -7.95
CA LEU A 171 -11.28 -7.40 -7.54
C LEU A 171 -11.01 -8.81 -7.04
N LYS A 172 -10.14 -9.58 -7.70
CA LYS A 172 -9.81 -10.95 -7.25
C LYS A 172 -9.28 -10.97 -5.81
N SER A 173 -8.31 -10.11 -5.51
CA SER A 173 -7.71 -10.02 -4.17
C SER A 173 -8.66 -9.38 -3.16
N VAL A 174 -9.49 -8.42 -3.57
CA VAL A 174 -10.54 -7.81 -2.73
C VAL A 174 -11.58 -8.85 -2.34
N ILE A 175 -12.11 -9.62 -3.28
CA ILE A 175 -13.15 -10.64 -3.04
C ILE A 175 -12.61 -11.71 -2.09
N ILE A 176 -11.39 -12.22 -2.31
CA ILE A 176 -10.76 -13.20 -1.40
C ILE A 176 -10.52 -12.60 -0.01
N ALA A 177 -10.12 -11.33 0.06
CA ALA A 177 -9.90 -10.63 1.33
C ALA A 177 -11.20 -10.41 2.12
N ILE A 178 -12.36 -10.33 1.46
CA ILE A 178 -13.68 -10.17 2.10
C ILE A 178 -14.28 -11.53 2.48
N ILE A 179 -14.34 -12.45 1.53
CA ILE A 179 -15.08 -13.71 1.69
C ILE A 179 -14.43 -14.60 2.76
N ALA A 180 -13.10 -14.73 2.77
CA ALA A 180 -12.44 -15.67 3.69
C ALA A 180 -12.62 -15.29 5.17
N PRO A 181 -12.40 -14.02 5.60
CA PRO A 181 -12.72 -13.61 6.96
C PRO A 181 -14.21 -13.69 7.28
N THR A 182 -15.09 -13.34 6.34
CA THR A 182 -16.55 -13.44 6.54
C THR A 182 -16.95 -14.86 6.89
N ILE A 183 -16.55 -15.84 6.06
CA ILE A 183 -16.87 -17.27 6.30
C ILE A 183 -16.26 -17.74 7.63
N TYR A 184 -15.00 -17.39 7.90
CA TYR A 184 -14.32 -17.83 9.10
C TYR A 184 -14.95 -17.27 10.38
N LEU A 185 -15.24 -15.97 10.41
CA LEU A 185 -15.85 -15.32 11.56
C LEU A 185 -17.28 -15.79 11.78
N SER A 186 -18.07 -15.96 10.71
CA SER A 186 -19.39 -16.61 10.80
C SER A 186 -19.30 -18.03 11.39
N TYR A 187 -18.28 -18.81 11.03
CA TYR A 187 -18.07 -20.13 11.61
C TYR A 187 -17.73 -20.09 13.10
N VAL A 188 -16.84 -19.18 13.52
CA VAL A 188 -16.51 -18.98 14.94
C VAL A 188 -17.74 -18.55 15.72
N ASP A 189 -18.57 -17.73 15.11
CA ASP A 189 -19.78 -17.21 15.73
C ASP A 189 -20.86 -18.28 15.93
N ILE A 190 -21.04 -19.18 14.94
CA ILE A 190 -21.88 -20.38 15.10
C ILE A 190 -21.46 -21.20 16.32
N ILE A 191 -20.15 -21.36 16.56
CA ILE A 191 -19.64 -22.08 17.75
C ILE A 191 -20.04 -21.33 19.03
N ALA A 192 -19.85 -20.01 19.06
CA ALA A 192 -20.16 -19.19 20.24
C ALA A 192 -21.67 -19.21 20.57
N MET A 193 -22.53 -19.11 19.56
CA MET A 193 -23.99 -19.20 19.72
C MET A 193 -24.44 -20.58 20.18
N ASN A 194 -23.90 -21.66 19.59
CA ASN A 194 -24.22 -23.03 20.00
C ASN A 194 -23.84 -23.32 21.47
N GLU A 195 -22.78 -22.69 21.97
CA GLU A 195 -22.35 -22.78 23.38
C GLU A 195 -23.09 -21.79 24.30
N ASN A 196 -24.07 -21.04 23.78
CA ASN A 196 -24.85 -20.01 24.49
C ASN A 196 -23.97 -18.95 25.16
N VAL A 197 -22.88 -18.55 24.49
CA VAL A 197 -22.04 -17.42 24.94
C VAL A 197 -22.83 -16.12 24.84
N TRP A 198 -23.55 -15.96 23.72
CA TRP A 198 -24.40 -14.81 23.42
C TRP A 198 -25.54 -15.25 22.49
N HIS A 199 -26.63 -14.48 22.44
CA HIS A 199 -27.83 -14.80 21.66
C HIS A 199 -28.48 -13.54 21.06
N ILE A 200 -29.14 -13.69 19.91
CA ILE A 200 -29.90 -12.62 19.24
C ILE A 200 -31.37 -12.75 19.60
N GLU A 201 -31.97 -11.66 20.08
CA GLU A 201 -33.40 -11.65 20.38
C GLU A 201 -34.23 -11.74 19.09
N GLU A 202 -35.05 -12.79 18.99
CA GLU A 202 -35.85 -13.10 17.81
C GLU A 202 -36.83 -11.97 17.43
N ILE A 203 -37.22 -11.14 18.40
CA ILE A 203 -38.13 -10.00 18.20
C ILE A 203 -37.48 -8.90 17.34
N ASN A 204 -36.16 -8.78 17.42
CA ASN A 204 -35.38 -7.72 16.76
C ASN A 204 -34.68 -8.19 15.46
N SER A 205 -34.90 -9.45 15.07
CA SER A 205 -34.31 -10.11 13.90
C SER A 205 -35.38 -10.54 12.90
N LEU A 206 -34.98 -10.68 11.63
CA LEU A 206 -35.74 -11.22 10.52
C LEU A 206 -36.09 -12.70 10.70
N GLN A 207 -35.42 -13.40 11.62
CA GLN A 207 -35.60 -14.84 11.88
C GLN A 207 -35.28 -15.71 10.65
N PHE A 208 -34.55 -15.16 9.67
CA PHE A 208 -34.06 -15.91 8.52
C PHE A 208 -32.69 -16.50 8.85
N LEU A 209 -32.65 -17.82 9.04
CA LEU A 209 -31.45 -18.54 9.45
C LEU A 209 -30.76 -19.21 8.25
N LEU A 210 -29.44 -19.07 8.21
CA LEU A 210 -28.51 -19.69 7.26
C LEU A 210 -27.83 -20.91 7.91
N ILE A 211 -27.23 -21.76 7.07
CA ILE A 211 -26.37 -22.89 7.47
C ILE A 211 -27.05 -23.78 8.52
N ASN A 212 -27.94 -24.67 8.07
CA ASN A 212 -28.67 -25.61 8.94
C ASN A 212 -29.39 -24.95 10.13
N ASN A 213 -29.93 -23.74 9.94
CA ASN A 213 -30.63 -22.95 10.95
C ASN A 213 -29.76 -22.54 12.16
N GLN A 214 -28.45 -22.35 11.98
CA GLN A 214 -27.54 -22.01 13.08
C GLN A 214 -27.11 -20.54 13.10
N LEU A 215 -27.13 -19.86 11.96
CA LEU A 215 -26.62 -18.48 11.85
C LEU A 215 -27.70 -17.53 11.31
N PRO A 216 -28.10 -16.50 12.06
CA PRO A 216 -28.96 -15.44 11.54
C PRO A 216 -28.34 -14.75 10.31
N PHE A 217 -29.16 -14.47 9.30
CA PHE A 217 -28.70 -13.81 8.08
C PHE A 217 -28.04 -12.46 8.37
N GLU A 218 -28.58 -11.71 9.33
CA GLU A 218 -28.06 -10.42 9.73
C GLU A 218 -26.65 -10.49 10.29
N GLU A 219 -26.26 -11.59 10.96
CA GLU A 219 -24.89 -11.80 11.43
C GLU A 219 -23.93 -12.08 10.29
N PHE A 220 -24.31 -12.99 9.39
CA PHE A 220 -23.52 -13.20 8.18
C PHE A 220 -23.34 -11.90 7.39
N PHE A 221 -24.40 -11.11 7.27
CA PHE A 221 -24.38 -9.82 6.61
C PHE A 221 -23.53 -8.79 7.36
N PHE A 222 -23.58 -8.75 8.70
CA PHE A 222 -22.71 -7.92 9.52
C PHE A 222 -21.23 -8.24 9.28
N PHE A 223 -20.84 -9.51 9.35
CA PHE A 223 -19.46 -9.92 9.06
C PHE A 223 -19.02 -9.57 7.64
N LEU A 224 -19.92 -9.74 6.66
CA LEU A 224 -19.65 -9.36 5.27
C LEU A 224 -19.39 -7.86 5.13
N ILE A 225 -20.24 -7.02 5.72
CA ILE A 225 -20.15 -5.56 5.62
C ILE A 225 -18.92 -5.04 6.37
N VAL A 226 -18.65 -5.52 7.58
CA VAL A 226 -17.48 -5.09 8.35
C VAL A 226 -16.18 -5.53 7.69
N SER A 227 -16.12 -6.77 7.18
CA SER A 227 -14.96 -7.25 6.39
C SER A 227 -14.77 -6.38 5.14
N THR A 228 -15.86 -6.01 4.45
CA THR A 228 -15.82 -5.11 3.29
C THR A 228 -15.28 -3.72 3.66
N ILE A 229 -15.72 -3.13 4.78
CA ILE A 229 -15.22 -1.83 5.26
C ILE A 229 -13.72 -1.89 5.53
N ILE A 230 -13.24 -2.90 6.26
CA ILE A 230 -11.83 -3.02 6.62
C ILE A 230 -10.96 -3.22 5.36
N VAL A 231 -11.42 -4.03 4.40
CA VAL A 231 -10.74 -4.24 3.11
C VAL A 231 -10.72 -2.95 2.30
N PHE A 232 -11.85 -2.23 2.21
CA PHE A 232 -11.91 -0.96 1.48
C PHE A 232 -11.07 0.13 2.14
N ALA A 233 -11.03 0.20 3.47
CA ALA A 233 -10.18 1.11 4.22
C ALA A 233 -8.69 0.80 3.96
N SER A 234 -8.32 -0.48 3.91
CA SER A 234 -6.97 -0.91 3.55
C SER A 234 -6.60 -0.51 2.11
N CYS A 235 -7.50 -0.74 1.16
CA CYS A 235 -7.33 -0.30 -0.24
C CYS A 235 -7.18 1.22 -0.36
N ALA A 236 -8.01 1.97 0.37
CA ALA A 236 -7.96 3.44 0.39
C ALA A 236 -6.63 3.96 0.97
N TYR A 237 -6.12 3.31 2.03
CA TYR A 237 -4.80 3.59 2.58
C TYR A 237 -3.70 3.30 1.55
N ASP A 238 -3.68 2.10 0.96
CA ASP A 238 -2.65 1.67 0.02
C ASP A 238 -2.62 2.54 -1.26
N LYS A 239 -3.80 2.95 -1.75
CA LYS A 239 -3.94 3.94 -2.83
C LYS A 239 -3.32 5.27 -2.43
N SER A 240 -3.69 5.79 -1.27
CA SER A 240 -3.22 7.10 -0.78
C SER A 240 -1.70 7.09 -0.58
N LEU A 241 -1.16 6.01 -0.02
CA LEU A 241 0.28 5.83 0.15
C LEU A 241 0.99 5.76 -1.21
N CYS A 242 0.43 5.06 -2.19
CA CYS A 242 0.99 5.01 -3.55
C CYS A 242 1.07 6.40 -4.20
N VAL A 243 0.07 7.27 -3.99
CA VAL A 243 0.09 8.66 -4.46
C VAL A 243 1.26 9.43 -3.83
N LEU A 244 1.44 9.29 -2.51
CA LEU A 244 2.55 9.91 -1.78
C LEU A 244 3.92 9.44 -2.29
N ASP A 245 4.08 8.14 -2.46
CA ASP A 245 5.34 7.53 -2.91
C ASP A 245 5.65 7.86 -4.39
N THR A 246 4.64 8.17 -5.21
CA THR A 246 4.83 8.59 -6.61
C THR A 246 5.17 10.07 -6.71
N TYR A 247 4.38 10.93 -6.06
CA TYR A 247 4.52 12.39 -6.14
C TYR A 247 5.29 12.93 -4.93
N VAL A 248 6.49 12.42 -4.70
CA VAL A 248 7.31 12.69 -3.51
C VAL A 248 7.51 14.19 -3.28
N HIS A 249 7.70 14.95 -4.36
CA HIS A 249 7.88 16.39 -4.29
C HIS A 249 6.64 17.14 -3.75
N GLN A 250 5.43 16.71 -4.14
CA GLN A 250 4.18 17.36 -3.76
C GLN A 250 3.78 17.04 -2.32
N TYR A 251 4.08 15.81 -1.86
CA TYR A 251 3.66 15.33 -0.54
C TYR A 251 4.84 15.17 0.43
N LYS A 252 5.74 16.15 0.46
CA LYS A 252 6.80 16.22 1.48
C LYS A 252 6.19 16.24 2.88
N HIS A 253 6.79 15.48 3.79
CA HIS A 253 6.37 15.40 5.18
C HIS A 253 7.60 15.17 6.07
N THR A 254 7.74 15.98 7.10
CA THR A 254 8.85 15.91 8.08
C THR A 254 8.40 15.39 9.44
N ASN A 255 7.09 15.31 9.66
CA ASN A 255 6.50 14.78 10.88
C ASN A 255 5.24 13.96 10.60
N TYR A 256 4.78 13.26 11.63
CA TYR A 256 3.65 12.35 11.56
C TYR A 256 2.30 13.05 11.27
N LYS A 257 2.11 14.27 11.79
CA LYS A 257 0.89 15.06 11.51
C LYS A 257 0.78 15.43 10.03
N GLN A 258 1.88 15.84 9.40
CA GLN A 258 1.94 16.10 7.97
C GLN A 258 1.72 14.83 7.16
N PHE A 259 2.27 13.69 7.60
CA PHE A 259 2.04 12.39 6.95
C PHE A 259 0.55 12.03 6.93
N ILE A 260 -0.14 12.10 8.08
CA ILE A 260 -1.59 11.83 8.16
C ILE A 260 -2.36 12.81 7.27
N ARG A 261 -2.06 14.11 7.35
CA ARG A 261 -2.70 15.12 6.49
C ARG A 261 -2.53 14.80 5.01
N ASN A 262 -1.33 14.41 4.59
CA ASN A 262 -1.03 14.09 3.20
C ASN A 262 -1.77 12.82 2.75
N ILE A 263 -1.86 11.78 3.60
CA ILE A 263 -2.68 10.58 3.33
C ILE A 263 -4.15 10.97 3.11
N LEU A 264 -4.72 11.84 3.96
CA LEU A 264 -6.10 12.30 3.80
C LEU A 264 -6.30 13.14 2.53
N ILE A 265 -5.34 14.00 2.16
CA ILE A 265 -5.41 14.75 0.89
C ILE A 265 -5.32 13.80 -0.30
N ALA A 266 -4.43 12.81 -0.24
CA ALA A 266 -4.24 11.82 -1.30
C ALA A 266 -5.44 10.89 -1.48
N PHE A 267 -6.20 10.63 -0.41
CA PHE A 267 -7.46 9.89 -0.48
C PHE A 267 -8.43 10.54 -1.47
N PHE A 268 -8.58 11.87 -1.43
CA PHE A 268 -9.47 12.62 -2.33
C PHE A 268 -8.91 12.82 -3.75
N LYS A 269 -7.64 12.52 -4.00
CA LYS A 269 -7.04 12.64 -5.34
C LYS A 269 -7.50 11.49 -6.22
N ASN A 270 -8.41 11.76 -7.15
CA ASN A 270 -8.91 10.77 -8.09
C ASN A 270 -8.10 10.73 -9.39
N ASP A 271 -7.54 11.86 -9.80
CA ASP A 271 -6.78 11.96 -11.05
C ASP A 271 -5.34 11.52 -10.83
N PHE A 272 -5.02 10.35 -11.38
CA PHE A 272 -3.67 9.83 -11.48
C PHE A 272 -3.24 9.87 -12.93
N ASN A 273 -2.04 10.36 -13.19
CA ASN A 273 -1.54 10.47 -14.56
C ASN A 273 -1.33 9.06 -15.15
N GLU A 274 -2.14 8.69 -16.14
CA GLU A 274 -2.08 7.37 -16.78
C GLU A 274 -0.74 7.12 -17.47
N GLN A 275 -0.08 8.18 -17.95
CA GLN A 275 1.25 8.08 -18.55
C GLN A 275 2.27 7.54 -17.55
N ILE A 276 2.25 8.00 -16.29
CA ILE A 276 3.17 7.51 -15.24
C ILE A 276 2.96 6.01 -14.99
N ILE A 277 1.71 5.55 -15.04
CA ILE A 277 1.40 4.12 -14.88
C ILE A 277 1.94 3.31 -16.06
N ASN A 278 1.79 3.82 -17.29
CA ASN A 278 2.28 3.16 -18.48
C ASN A 278 3.82 3.14 -18.51
N ASP A 279 4.47 4.25 -18.17
CA ASP A 279 5.92 4.36 -18.06
C ASP A 279 6.46 3.34 -17.05
N PHE A 280 5.80 3.20 -15.89
CA PHE A 280 6.20 2.21 -14.91
C PHE A 280 5.94 0.78 -15.33
N LYS A 281 4.87 0.52 -16.07
CA LYS A 281 4.64 -0.79 -16.66
C LYS A 281 5.80 -1.18 -17.58
N GLN A 282 6.34 -0.23 -18.36
CA GLN A 282 7.54 -0.47 -19.17
C GLN A 282 8.76 -0.78 -18.30
N CYS A 283 9.00 0.01 -17.25
CA CYS A 283 10.12 -0.24 -16.32
C CYS A 283 10.03 -1.63 -15.66
N GLN A 284 8.83 -2.10 -15.34
CA GLN A 284 8.64 -3.45 -14.83
C GLN A 284 8.93 -4.53 -15.87
N LEU A 285 8.53 -4.33 -17.13
CA LEU A 285 8.84 -5.28 -18.19
C LEU A 285 10.36 -5.39 -18.40
N ILE A 286 11.07 -4.28 -18.35
CA ILE A 286 12.54 -4.24 -18.42
C ILE A 286 13.14 -5.03 -17.25
N LEU A 287 12.70 -4.77 -16.02
CA LEU A 287 13.17 -5.52 -14.83
C LEU A 287 12.93 -7.03 -14.97
N MET A 288 11.72 -7.42 -15.41
CA MET A 288 11.34 -8.82 -15.57
C MET A 288 12.14 -9.55 -16.65
N ASN A 289 12.46 -8.87 -17.75
CA ASN A 289 13.23 -9.42 -18.85
C ASN A 289 14.73 -9.48 -18.55
N ALA A 290 15.26 -8.41 -17.94
CA ALA A 290 16.69 -8.29 -17.66
C ALA A 290 17.14 -9.17 -16.48
N SER A 291 16.31 -9.33 -15.44
CA SER A 291 16.69 -10.18 -14.30
C SER A 291 15.52 -10.83 -13.57
N LYS A 292 15.48 -12.16 -13.66
CA LYS A 292 14.58 -13.00 -12.88
C LYS A 292 14.90 -12.96 -11.38
N SER A 293 16.19 -12.93 -11.01
CA SER A 293 16.61 -12.92 -9.60
C SER A 293 16.24 -11.63 -8.89
N PHE A 294 16.45 -10.46 -9.53
CA PHE A 294 16.04 -9.17 -8.98
C PHE A 294 14.52 -9.05 -8.91
N THR A 295 13.80 -9.55 -9.92
CA THR A 295 12.33 -9.58 -9.90
C THR A 295 11.81 -10.37 -8.69
N SER A 296 12.31 -11.59 -8.47
CA SER A 296 11.92 -12.41 -7.31
C SER A 296 12.32 -11.79 -5.98
N SER A 297 13.54 -11.25 -5.88
CA SER A 297 14.05 -10.62 -4.65
C SER A 297 13.28 -9.35 -4.28
N SER A 298 12.79 -8.62 -5.28
CA SER A 298 12.02 -7.39 -5.06
C SER A 298 10.74 -7.62 -4.25
N ILE A 299 10.15 -8.82 -4.30
CA ILE A 299 8.91 -9.18 -3.61
C ILE A 299 9.05 -9.15 -2.08
N VAL A 300 10.28 -9.31 -1.58
CA VAL A 300 10.58 -9.25 -0.14
C VAL A 300 10.42 -7.83 0.39
N PHE A 301 10.66 -6.81 -0.45
CA PHE A 301 10.48 -5.42 -0.06
C PHE A 301 9.01 -5.00 -0.06
N HIS A 302 8.67 -4.08 0.85
CA HIS A 302 7.34 -3.47 0.86
C HIS A 302 7.13 -2.56 -0.36
N SER A 303 5.86 -2.24 -0.63
CA SER A 303 5.41 -1.56 -1.86
C SER A 303 6.19 -0.28 -2.19
N SER A 304 6.40 0.63 -1.23
CA SER A 304 7.13 1.90 -1.46
C SER A 304 8.58 1.68 -1.89
N ILE A 305 9.32 0.80 -1.20
CA ILE A 305 10.71 0.48 -1.56
C ILE A 305 10.74 -0.21 -2.91
N ARG A 306 9.88 -1.23 -3.10
CA ARG A 306 9.81 -2.01 -4.33
C ARG A 306 9.51 -1.11 -5.53
N LEU A 307 8.65 -0.11 -5.39
CA LEU A 307 8.36 0.89 -6.43
C LEU A 307 9.63 1.66 -6.82
N HIS A 308 10.36 2.22 -5.85
CA HIS A 308 11.53 3.07 -6.11
C HIS A 308 12.72 2.25 -6.61
N LEU A 309 12.92 1.03 -6.09
CA LEU A 309 13.94 0.10 -6.58
C LEU A 309 13.68 -0.36 -8.01
N SER A 310 12.42 -0.65 -8.38
CA SER A 310 12.09 -0.98 -9.78
C SER A 310 12.40 0.17 -10.74
N ILE A 311 12.15 1.43 -10.33
CA ILE A 311 12.48 2.61 -11.13
C ILE A 311 14.00 2.76 -11.26
N LEU A 312 14.72 2.66 -10.14
CA LEU A 312 16.19 2.78 -10.13
C LEU A 312 16.84 1.71 -11.01
N TYR A 313 16.45 0.45 -10.84
CA TYR A 313 16.99 -0.65 -11.62
C TYR A 313 16.73 -0.44 -13.11
N ALA A 314 15.50 -0.09 -13.50
CA ALA A 314 15.16 0.14 -14.90
C ALA A 314 15.97 1.29 -15.50
N PHE A 315 16.22 2.36 -14.74
CA PHE A 315 17.09 3.46 -15.16
C PHE A 315 18.53 2.97 -15.39
N CYS A 316 19.15 2.35 -14.40
CA CYS A 316 20.52 1.83 -14.51
C CYS A 316 20.66 0.87 -15.70
N ARG A 317 19.71 -0.06 -15.87
CA ARG A 317 19.77 -1.02 -16.97
C ARG A 317 19.59 -0.36 -18.33
N ILE A 318 18.67 0.60 -18.46
CA ILE A 318 18.50 1.35 -19.71
C ILE A 318 19.75 2.13 -20.06
N THR A 319 20.38 2.79 -19.09
CA THR A 319 21.57 3.60 -19.36
C THR A 319 22.78 2.74 -19.72
N ASP A 320 22.89 1.55 -19.14
CA ASP A 320 23.87 0.51 -19.47
C ASP A 320 23.68 0.03 -20.92
N ASP A 321 22.47 -0.43 -21.26
CA ASP A 321 22.11 -0.88 -22.62
C ASP A 321 22.27 0.25 -23.68
N MET A 322 22.02 1.51 -23.31
CA MET A 322 22.23 2.68 -24.19
C MET A 322 23.68 2.89 -24.60
N ILE A 323 24.64 2.39 -23.82
CA ILE A 323 26.07 2.46 -24.11
C ILE A 323 26.53 1.17 -24.79
N ASP A 324 26.11 0.01 -24.28
CA ASP A 324 26.59 -1.31 -24.73
C ASP A 324 26.04 -1.75 -26.09
N GLU A 325 24.78 -1.42 -26.41
CA GLU A 325 24.11 -1.94 -27.61
C GLU A 325 24.30 -1.07 -28.88
N GLU A 326 24.98 0.08 -28.76
CA GLU A 326 25.15 1.00 -29.89
C GLU A 326 26.29 0.56 -30.84
N SER A 327 26.04 0.68 -32.14
CA SER A 327 26.93 0.08 -33.15
C SER A 327 28.22 0.86 -33.42
N THR A 328 28.31 2.12 -33.00
CA THR A 328 29.50 2.96 -33.26
C THR A 328 29.85 3.82 -32.04
N LYS A 329 31.15 4.03 -31.81
CA LYS A 329 31.65 4.91 -30.74
C LYS A 329 31.08 6.32 -30.78
N ALA A 330 30.88 6.86 -31.99
CA ALA A 330 30.28 8.19 -32.14
C ALA A 330 28.85 8.25 -31.56
N LYS A 331 28.05 7.20 -31.77
CA LYS A 331 26.70 7.10 -31.19
C LYS A 331 26.75 6.83 -29.68
N GLN A 332 27.65 5.97 -29.22
CA GLN A 332 27.88 5.74 -27.79
C GLN A 332 28.21 7.06 -27.07
N MET A 333 29.11 7.87 -27.65
CA MET A 333 29.45 9.19 -27.13
C MET A 333 28.27 10.18 -27.19
N GLU A 334 27.42 10.12 -28.21
CA GLU A 334 26.17 10.91 -28.24
C GLU A 334 25.22 10.51 -27.10
N LYS A 335 25.06 9.21 -26.85
CA LYS A 335 24.21 8.67 -25.76
C LYS A 335 24.78 9.00 -24.38
N LEU A 336 26.09 8.89 -24.19
CA LEU A 336 26.76 9.28 -22.96
C LEU A 336 26.55 10.78 -22.67
N ASN A 337 26.77 11.64 -23.66
CA ASN A 337 26.54 13.09 -23.50
C ASN A 337 25.07 13.40 -23.21
N LEU A 338 24.14 12.63 -23.78
CA LEU A 338 22.71 12.75 -23.49
C LEU A 338 22.38 12.38 -22.04
N ILE A 339 22.96 11.29 -21.52
CA ILE A 339 22.81 10.86 -20.12
C ILE A 339 23.42 11.90 -19.18
N LYS A 340 24.64 12.36 -19.48
CA LYS A 340 25.35 13.38 -18.69
C LYS A 340 24.54 14.66 -18.58
N ARG A 341 24.07 15.19 -19.71
CA ARG A 341 23.18 16.36 -19.74
C ARG A 341 21.91 16.14 -18.92
N PHE A 342 21.29 14.97 -18.99
CA PHE A 342 20.10 14.66 -18.20
C PHE A 342 20.40 14.67 -16.70
N VAL A 343 21.50 14.05 -16.26
CA VAL A 343 21.92 14.03 -14.85
C VAL A 343 22.27 15.44 -14.36
N ASP A 344 22.91 16.25 -15.20
CA ASP A 344 23.20 17.66 -14.91
C ASP A 344 21.91 18.48 -14.74
N GLU A 345 20.93 18.34 -15.64
CA GLU A 345 19.62 18.99 -15.50
C GLU A 345 18.88 18.48 -14.24
N LEU A 346 18.94 17.17 -13.99
CA LEU A 346 18.30 16.50 -12.84
C LEU A 346 18.82 17.04 -11.51
N PHE A 347 20.11 17.36 -11.43
CA PHE A 347 20.79 17.80 -10.22
C PHE A 347 21.37 19.21 -10.26
N ALA A 348 21.05 20.04 -11.26
CA ALA A 348 21.63 21.38 -11.49
C ALA A 348 21.71 22.27 -10.23
N ASN A 349 20.69 22.20 -9.37
CA ASN A 349 20.63 22.95 -8.12
C ASN A 349 21.36 22.28 -6.94
N ARG A 350 22.12 21.20 -7.14
CA ARG A 350 22.84 20.43 -6.12
C ARG A 350 24.33 20.38 -6.49
N GLN A 351 25.21 20.49 -5.50
CA GLN A 351 26.63 20.27 -5.75
C GLN A 351 26.86 18.80 -6.11
N GLU A 352 27.62 18.54 -7.18
CA GLU A 352 27.92 17.20 -7.71
C GLU A 352 28.43 16.22 -6.65
N THR A 353 29.16 16.71 -5.65
CA THR A 353 29.95 15.91 -4.70
C THR A 353 29.19 15.41 -3.46
N ASN A 354 27.92 15.76 -3.27
CA ASN A 354 27.23 15.43 -2.04
C ASN A 354 26.52 14.05 -2.11
N TYR A 355 27.02 13.08 -1.33
CA TYR A 355 26.22 11.92 -0.91
C TYR A 355 25.09 12.32 0.06
N LEU A 356 25.17 13.52 0.64
CA LEU A 356 24.18 14.07 1.55
C LEU A 356 23.07 14.81 0.79
N ILE A 357 21.83 14.41 1.06
CA ILE A 357 20.65 15.08 0.48
C ILE A 357 20.31 16.28 1.39
N ASN A 358 20.14 17.49 0.85
CA ASN A 358 19.67 18.69 1.58
C ASN A 358 18.13 18.83 1.53
N GLN A 359 17.49 19.22 2.64
CA GLN A 359 16.04 19.02 2.88
C GLN A 359 15.11 19.85 1.98
N ASN A 360 15.63 20.95 1.42
CA ASN A 360 14.80 22.01 0.86
C ASN A 360 14.75 22.08 -0.67
N LYS A 361 15.36 21.14 -1.40
CA LYS A 361 15.46 21.28 -2.86
C LYS A 361 14.29 20.61 -3.58
N SER A 362 13.71 21.34 -4.53
CA SER A 362 12.68 20.85 -5.46
C SER A 362 13.30 19.91 -6.49
N CYS A 363 12.45 19.20 -7.22
CA CYS A 363 12.88 18.52 -8.44
C CYS A 363 13.01 19.58 -9.53
N ASN A 364 14.11 19.58 -10.27
CA ASN A 364 14.37 20.61 -11.28
C ASN A 364 13.48 20.42 -12.50
N GLU A 365 13.15 21.50 -13.21
CA GLU A 365 12.44 21.36 -14.48
C GLU A 365 13.37 20.79 -15.55
N ILE A 366 12.89 19.76 -16.25
CA ILE A 366 13.63 19.08 -17.32
C ILE A 366 13.01 19.45 -18.66
N ASN A 367 13.85 19.73 -19.65
CA ASN A 367 13.39 20.00 -21.02
C ASN A 367 13.01 18.71 -21.75
N TRP A 368 11.84 18.16 -21.41
CA TRP A 368 11.37 16.88 -21.96
C TRP A 368 11.26 16.87 -23.49
N LYS A 369 10.98 18.01 -24.13
CA LYS A 369 10.91 18.12 -25.61
C LYS A 369 12.22 17.71 -26.28
N TYR A 370 13.35 18.03 -25.67
CA TYR A 370 14.65 17.63 -26.18
C TYR A 370 14.83 16.10 -26.13
N TYR A 371 14.56 15.49 -24.97
CA TYR A 371 14.71 14.03 -24.79
C TYR A 371 13.69 13.22 -25.60
N GLU A 372 12.47 13.72 -25.78
CA GLU A 372 11.43 13.10 -26.60
C GLU A 372 11.85 12.89 -28.07
N THR A 373 12.75 13.74 -28.58
CA THR A 373 13.29 13.60 -29.95
C THR A 373 14.48 12.65 -30.06
N LYS A 374 15.12 12.30 -28.94
CA LYS A 374 16.41 11.58 -28.90
C LYS A 374 16.36 10.21 -28.23
N LEU A 375 15.39 9.99 -27.34
CA LEU A 375 15.18 8.75 -26.60
C LEU A 375 14.05 7.93 -27.20
N ARG A 376 14.22 6.60 -27.21
CA ARG A 376 13.11 5.67 -27.48
C ARG A 376 12.08 5.75 -26.36
N HIS A 377 10.86 5.29 -26.62
CA HIS A 377 9.76 5.34 -25.63
C HIS A 377 10.11 4.68 -24.29
N GLU A 378 10.79 3.53 -24.31
CA GLU A 378 11.23 2.80 -23.11
C GLU A 378 12.27 3.59 -22.31
N GLN A 379 13.25 4.17 -23.02
CA GLN A 379 14.29 5.01 -22.43
C GLN A 379 13.68 6.25 -21.77
N LEU A 380 12.78 6.93 -22.49
CA LEU A 380 12.09 8.11 -22.00
C LEU A 380 11.25 7.80 -20.74
N ALA A 381 10.59 6.65 -20.68
CA ALA A 381 9.81 6.23 -19.53
C ALA A 381 10.68 6.12 -18.27
N ALA A 382 11.85 5.47 -18.34
CA ALA A 382 12.75 5.37 -17.20
C ALA A 382 13.30 6.74 -16.76
N PHE A 383 13.64 7.61 -17.71
CA PHE A 383 14.11 8.97 -17.42
C PHE A 383 13.01 9.81 -16.75
N LYS A 384 11.76 9.72 -17.21
CA LYS A 384 10.61 10.40 -16.57
C LYS A 384 10.37 9.89 -15.15
N LEU A 385 10.48 8.59 -14.90
CA LEU A 385 10.25 8.03 -13.56
C LEU A 385 11.39 8.30 -12.58
N ILE A 386 12.66 8.20 -13.01
CA ILE A 386 13.80 8.52 -12.13
C ILE A 386 13.73 9.98 -11.68
N HIS A 387 13.27 10.86 -12.57
CA HIS A 387 13.03 12.27 -12.25
C HIS A 387 12.07 12.45 -11.06
N LEU A 388 10.96 11.70 -11.01
CA LEU A 388 9.97 11.78 -9.93
C LEU A 388 10.56 11.44 -8.55
N ILE A 389 11.54 10.54 -8.50
CA ILE A 389 12.12 10.05 -7.24
C ILE A 389 13.47 10.68 -6.90
N SER A 390 14.13 11.33 -7.86
CA SER A 390 15.44 12.02 -7.74
C SER A 390 15.51 13.02 -6.58
N CYS A 391 14.36 13.61 -6.20
CA CYS A 391 14.22 14.45 -5.03
C CYS A 391 14.74 13.79 -3.72
N SER A 392 14.73 12.45 -3.67
CA SER A 392 15.12 11.63 -2.52
C SER A 392 16.45 10.90 -2.70
N LEU A 393 17.19 11.18 -3.78
CA LEU A 393 18.44 10.50 -4.10
C LEU A 393 19.62 11.48 -4.12
N PRO A 394 20.83 11.05 -3.71
CA PRO A 394 22.04 11.85 -3.85
C PRO A 394 22.50 11.91 -5.31
N SER A 395 23.21 12.97 -5.69
CA SER A 395 23.71 13.17 -7.07
C SER A 395 24.98 12.36 -7.35
N LYS A 396 25.90 12.29 -6.39
CA LYS A 396 27.24 11.70 -6.61
C LYS A 396 27.23 10.30 -7.23
N PRO A 397 26.39 9.34 -6.78
CA PRO A 397 26.36 8.01 -7.40
C PRO A 397 25.96 8.01 -8.88
N PHE A 398 25.15 8.97 -9.34
CA PHE A 398 24.81 9.09 -10.77
C PHE A 398 26.00 9.54 -11.60
N TYR A 399 26.81 10.45 -11.07
CA TYR A 399 28.07 10.85 -11.70
C TYR A 399 29.11 9.73 -11.68
N GLU A 400 29.16 8.92 -10.62
CA GLU A 400 30.00 7.71 -10.58
C GLU A 400 29.59 6.71 -11.66
N LEU A 401 28.29 6.49 -11.88
CA LEU A 401 27.82 5.67 -13.01
C LEU A 401 28.25 6.23 -14.37
N ILE A 402 28.15 7.54 -14.57
CA ILE A 402 28.63 8.21 -15.80
C ILE A 402 30.13 7.98 -15.99
N ASN A 403 30.93 8.07 -14.92
CA ASN A 403 32.36 7.80 -14.97
C ASN A 403 32.63 6.33 -15.35
N GLY A 404 31.79 5.39 -14.92
CA GLY A 404 31.83 3.99 -15.36
C GLY A 404 31.64 3.88 -16.87
N TYR A 405 30.59 4.51 -17.41
CA TYR A 405 30.36 4.54 -18.86
C TYR A 405 31.48 5.23 -19.65
N GLU A 406 32.05 6.31 -19.11
CA GLU A 406 33.24 6.97 -19.68
C GLU A 406 34.46 6.03 -19.67
N PHE A 407 34.60 5.21 -18.62
CA PHE A 407 35.65 4.20 -18.52
C PHE A 407 35.49 3.12 -19.61
N ASP A 408 34.29 2.58 -19.79
CA ASP A 408 34.00 1.54 -20.79
C ASP A 408 34.25 2.00 -22.23
N LEU A 409 34.01 3.27 -22.53
CA LEU A 409 34.21 3.84 -23.87
C LEU A 409 35.66 4.25 -24.16
N ASN A 410 36.47 4.48 -23.13
CA ASN A 410 37.84 4.92 -23.30
C ASN A 410 38.78 3.73 -23.45
N GLU A 411 39.17 3.42 -24.69
CA GLU A 411 40.10 2.33 -25.01
C GLU A 411 41.47 2.44 -24.33
N GLN A 412 41.86 3.62 -23.82
CA GLN A 412 43.10 3.78 -23.07
C GLN A 412 42.99 3.37 -21.60
N LEU A 413 41.76 3.34 -21.06
CA LEU A 413 41.45 2.90 -19.69
C LEU A 413 41.29 1.37 -19.68
N VAL A 414 42.42 0.68 -19.67
CA VAL A 414 42.48 -0.78 -19.48
C VAL A 414 42.73 -1.08 -18.01
N ILE A 415 41.99 -2.03 -17.44
CA ILE A 415 42.23 -2.52 -16.07
C ILE A 415 43.60 -3.20 -16.02
N ARG A 416 44.59 -2.59 -15.37
CA ARG A 416 45.97 -3.12 -15.30
C ARG A 416 46.31 -3.71 -13.94
N ASN A 417 45.67 -3.22 -12.89
CA ASN A 417 45.93 -3.64 -11.52
C ASN A 417 44.62 -3.72 -10.72
N GLU A 418 44.71 -4.23 -9.49
CA GLU A 418 43.57 -4.38 -8.59
C GLU A 418 42.92 -3.02 -8.24
N HIS A 419 43.70 -1.94 -8.16
CA HIS A 419 43.17 -0.61 -7.89
C HIS A 419 42.29 -0.09 -9.04
N ASP A 420 42.68 -0.33 -10.29
CA ASP A 420 41.87 0.01 -11.47
C ASP A 420 40.57 -0.80 -11.46
N LEU A 421 40.64 -2.09 -11.11
CA LEU A 421 39.47 -2.96 -10.99
C LEU A 421 38.52 -2.47 -9.90
N ILE A 422 39.04 -2.18 -8.71
CA ILE A 422 38.23 -1.65 -7.60
C ILE A 422 37.59 -0.33 -7.99
N THR A 423 38.33 0.57 -8.63
CA THR A 423 37.81 1.87 -9.10
C THR A 423 36.66 1.67 -10.09
N TYR A 424 36.80 0.73 -11.02
CA TYR A 424 35.73 0.39 -11.95
C TYR A 424 34.49 -0.18 -11.23
N CYS A 425 34.67 -1.15 -10.34
CA CYS A 425 33.60 -1.71 -9.50
C CYS A 425 32.88 -0.62 -8.67
N GLU A 426 33.63 0.37 -8.18
CA GLU A 426 33.06 1.50 -7.45
C GLU A 426 32.10 2.34 -8.31
N TYR A 427 32.42 2.53 -9.59
CA TYR A 427 31.60 3.27 -10.52
C TYR A 427 30.32 2.53 -10.92
N VAL A 428 30.43 1.26 -11.30
CA VAL A 428 29.30 0.52 -11.90
C VAL A 428 28.42 -0.19 -10.86
N ALA A 429 28.93 -0.48 -9.66
CA ALA A 429 28.22 -1.30 -8.67
C ALA A 429 28.12 -0.67 -7.27
N SER A 430 29.20 -0.13 -6.70
CA SER A 430 29.12 0.54 -5.39
C SER A 430 28.19 1.75 -5.41
N SER A 431 28.18 2.52 -6.49
CA SER A 431 27.26 3.63 -6.73
C SER A 431 25.78 3.19 -6.62
N VAL A 432 25.44 2.05 -7.21
CA VAL A 432 24.09 1.45 -7.14
C VAL A 432 23.79 0.98 -5.72
N GLY A 433 24.74 0.34 -5.04
CA GLY A 433 24.61 -0.08 -3.63
C GLY A 433 24.25 1.09 -2.70
N VAL A 434 24.88 2.24 -2.91
CA VAL A 434 24.56 3.49 -2.22
C VAL A 434 23.14 3.98 -2.54
N LEU A 435 22.73 4.00 -3.81
CA LEU A 435 21.39 4.44 -4.21
C LEU A 435 20.29 3.54 -3.63
N VAL A 436 20.48 2.22 -3.66
CA VAL A 436 19.57 1.24 -3.05
C VAL A 436 19.44 1.50 -1.55
N THR A 437 20.56 1.69 -0.85
CA THR A 437 20.56 1.95 0.60
C THR A 437 19.84 3.26 0.93
N CYS A 438 20.06 4.31 0.14
CA CYS A 438 19.33 5.57 0.27
C CYS A 438 17.81 5.40 0.12
N ILE A 439 17.35 4.63 -0.87
CA ILE A 439 15.91 4.33 -1.06
C ILE A 439 15.35 3.60 0.15
N VAL A 440 16.06 2.58 0.64
CA VAL A 440 15.61 1.80 1.80
C VAL A 440 15.49 2.70 3.03
N ILE A 441 16.51 3.50 3.34
CA ILE A 441 16.51 4.40 4.50
C ILE A 441 15.39 5.46 4.38
N ASP A 442 15.19 6.02 3.19
CA ASP A 442 14.16 7.03 2.93
C ASP A 442 12.74 6.47 3.09
N ARG A 443 12.50 5.22 2.66
CA ARG A 443 11.13 4.65 2.58
C ARG A 443 10.72 3.74 3.73
N ILE A 444 11.63 3.31 4.60
CA ILE A 444 11.34 2.37 5.70
C ILE A 444 10.44 2.96 6.81
N GLY A 445 10.39 4.29 6.93
CA GLY A 445 9.68 5.01 7.99
C GLY A 445 8.53 5.89 7.53
N PHE A 446 7.89 6.56 8.49
CA PHE A 446 6.91 7.63 8.21
C PHE A 446 7.59 8.94 7.85
N ILE A 447 8.73 9.22 8.48
CA ILE A 447 9.52 10.40 8.20
C ILE A 447 10.66 9.91 7.33
N PRO A 448 10.84 10.47 6.11
CA PRO A 448 11.96 10.13 5.27
C PRO A 448 13.26 10.35 6.02
N ARG A 449 14.03 9.27 6.23
CA ARG A 449 15.36 9.35 6.83
C ARG A 449 16.39 9.50 5.73
N ARG A 450 17.53 10.08 6.07
CA ARG A 450 18.64 10.23 5.14
C ARG A 450 19.85 9.51 5.66
N MET A 451 20.63 9.01 4.73
CA MET A 451 21.93 8.45 5.05
C MET A 451 22.86 9.60 5.39
N ASN A 452 23.13 9.76 6.68
CA ASN A 452 24.03 10.78 7.22
C ASN A 452 25.21 10.14 7.98
N ASP A 453 25.24 8.81 8.09
CA ASP A 453 26.32 8.07 8.75
C ASP A 453 27.31 7.60 7.68
N GLU A 454 28.55 8.07 7.77
CA GLU A 454 29.63 7.71 6.85
C GLU A 454 29.90 6.21 6.83
N ARG A 455 29.73 5.50 7.96
CA ARG A 455 29.91 4.04 8.00
C ARG A 455 28.83 3.31 7.22
N VAL A 456 27.59 3.80 7.26
CA VAL A 456 26.51 3.22 6.46
C VAL A 456 26.76 3.43 4.98
N LEU A 457 27.29 4.60 4.60
CA LEU A 457 27.72 4.88 3.22
C LEU A 457 28.87 3.95 2.80
N GLU A 458 29.88 3.77 3.64
CA GLU A 458 31.02 2.87 3.39
C GLU A 458 30.54 1.43 3.17
N TYR A 459 29.74 0.88 4.09
CA TYR A 459 29.18 -0.47 3.91
C TYR A 459 28.27 -0.58 2.69
N ALA A 460 27.52 0.47 2.35
CA ALA A 460 26.70 0.47 1.15
C ALA A 460 27.54 0.42 -0.13
N ARG A 461 28.71 1.06 -0.14
CA ARG A 461 29.67 0.97 -1.24
C ARG A 461 30.29 -0.42 -1.30
N ASP A 462 30.73 -0.95 -0.16
CA ASP A 462 31.37 -2.26 -0.07
C ASP A 462 30.42 -3.40 -0.46
N MET A 463 29.11 -3.31 -0.19
CA MET A 463 28.15 -4.31 -0.68
C MET A 463 28.01 -4.34 -2.21
N GLY A 464 28.40 -3.26 -2.90
CA GLY A 464 28.41 -3.22 -4.35
C GLY A 464 29.76 -3.65 -4.96
N LYS A 465 30.85 -3.62 -4.18
CA LYS A 465 32.15 -4.17 -4.60
C LYS A 465 32.08 -5.69 -4.61
#